data_AF-A0A6J4NRP8-F1
#
_entry.id   AF-A0A6J4NRP8-F1
#
_cell.length_a   1.000
_cell.length_b   1.000
_cell.length_c   1.000
_cell.angle_alpha   90.00
_cell.angle_beta   90.00
_cell.angle_gamma   90.00
#
_symmetry.space_group_name_H-M   'P 1'
#
loop_
_entity.id
_entity.type
_entity.pdbx_description
1 polymer ?
#
loop_
_entity_poly.entity_id
_entity_poly.type
_entity_poly.pdbx_seq_one_letter_code
_entity_poly.pdbx_strand_id
1 'polypeptide(L)'
;MFNARDTTIQVPYRVVTESLSRAAVPFDVVLVTDGETAADRIDVESLRRYRSVVLPHCWWLSAKQADAMVQYLDGGGRIVITGECATTLDAEQRGRLLSHVGVLRSRTDDLDGLLPDRRQVTVTASLAVNIHELASGAYAVHLVNYDYDAGRDAVSTYTDVELSVRLPGGCSDASLITPGLPDQPLVVKRDGDVHTVRLDQINLYSIVVLHREPTEFDGQKGVRV
;
A
#
# COMPACT_ATOMS: atom_id res chain seq x y z
N MET A 1 9.46 22.42 22.09
CA MET A 1 8.10 22.90 21.75
C MET A 1 7.24 21.66 21.57
N PHE A 2 6.47 21.27 22.58
CA PHE A 2 5.55 20.13 22.43
C PHE A 2 4.27 20.67 21.79
N ASN A 3 3.98 20.26 20.56
CA ASN A 3 2.66 20.50 19.99
C ASN A 3 1.65 19.82 20.91
N ALA A 4 0.81 20.60 21.58
CA ALA A 4 -0.28 20.06 22.38
C ALA A 4 -1.16 19.21 21.46
N ARG A 5 -1.12 17.88 21.64
CA ARG A 5 -2.04 16.98 20.98
C ARG A 5 -3.34 17.04 21.77
N ASP A 6 -4.35 17.69 21.20
CA ASP A 6 -5.71 17.52 21.69
C ASP A 6 -6.16 16.10 21.34
N THR A 7 -6.18 15.23 22.34
CA THR A 7 -6.57 13.83 22.19
C THR A 7 -8.08 13.65 22.09
N THR A 8 -8.86 14.73 22.26
CA THR A 8 -10.33 14.70 22.16
C THR A 8 -10.83 14.76 20.72
N ILE A 9 -9.99 15.18 19.76
CA ILE A 9 -10.34 15.26 18.34
C ILE A 9 -9.65 14.14 17.56
N GLN A 10 -10.41 13.13 17.17
CA GLN A 10 -9.95 12.13 16.22
C GLN A 10 -10.22 12.60 14.79
N VAL A 11 -9.14 12.72 14.00
CA VAL A 11 -9.24 12.99 12.57
C VAL A 11 -9.22 11.62 11.84
N PRO A 12 -10.33 11.16 11.23
CA PRO A 12 -10.43 9.81 10.66
C PRO A 12 -9.31 9.47 9.68
N TYR A 13 -8.95 10.41 8.80
CA TYR A 13 -7.81 10.29 7.90
C TYR A 13 -6.49 9.99 8.64
N ARG A 14 -6.23 10.64 9.77
CA ARG A 14 -5.02 10.41 10.57
C ARG A 14 -5.06 9.02 11.20
N VAL A 15 -6.20 8.59 11.75
CA VAL A 15 -6.34 7.27 12.37
C VAL A 15 -6.09 6.16 11.34
N VAL A 16 -6.67 6.28 10.14
CA VAL A 16 -6.46 5.32 9.04
C VAL A 16 -5.00 5.30 8.59
N THR A 17 -4.41 6.46 8.30
CA THR A 17 -3.02 6.52 7.80
C THR A 17 -2.00 6.08 8.86
N GLU A 18 -2.22 6.39 10.14
CA GLU A 18 -1.40 5.85 11.24
C GLU A 18 -1.55 4.34 11.38
N SER A 19 -2.77 3.80 11.24
CA SER A 19 -3.01 2.35 11.33
C SER A 19 -2.35 1.58 10.19
N LEU A 20 -2.49 2.07 8.95
CA LEU A 20 -1.83 1.50 7.78
C LEU A 20 -0.30 1.61 7.89
N SER A 21 0.21 2.76 8.31
CA SER A 21 1.66 2.99 8.46
C SER A 21 2.27 2.08 9.55
N ARG A 22 1.63 1.97 10.72
CA ARG A 22 2.06 1.04 11.78
C ARG A 22 2.04 -0.42 11.35
N ALA A 23 1.17 -0.76 10.40
CA ALA A 23 1.06 -2.10 9.84
C ALA A 23 2.03 -2.37 8.69
N ALA A 24 2.93 -1.42 8.38
CA ALA A 24 3.83 -1.47 7.23
C ALA A 24 3.09 -1.68 5.89
N VAL A 25 1.88 -1.12 5.77
CA VAL A 25 1.08 -1.20 4.54
C VAL A 25 1.44 0.01 3.69
N PRO A 26 2.04 -0.18 2.49
CA PRO A 26 2.27 0.92 1.57
C PRO A 26 0.92 1.45 1.06
N PHE A 27 0.76 2.77 1.03
CA PHE A 27 -0.43 3.42 0.48
C PHE A 27 -0.07 4.75 -0.14
N ASP A 28 -0.89 5.17 -1.11
CA ASP A 28 -0.88 6.53 -1.64
C ASP A 28 -1.98 7.36 -0.98
N VAL A 29 -1.80 8.68 -0.98
CA VAL A 29 -2.84 9.64 -0.62
C VAL A 29 -3.34 10.31 -1.88
N VAL A 30 -4.60 10.03 -2.22
CA VAL A 30 -5.29 10.69 -3.32
C VAL A 30 -6.08 11.88 -2.77
N LEU A 31 -5.74 13.08 -3.24
CA LEU A 31 -6.45 14.30 -2.84
C LEU A 31 -7.69 14.51 -3.69
N VAL A 32 -8.84 14.54 -3.02
CA VAL A 32 -10.14 14.87 -3.62
C VAL A 32 -10.40 16.36 -3.41
N THR A 33 -10.66 17.09 -4.48
CA THR A 33 -10.91 18.54 -4.45
C THR A 33 -12.41 18.84 -4.37
N ASP A 34 -12.77 20.09 -4.12
CA ASP A 34 -14.18 20.50 -4.02
C ASP A 34 -14.88 20.63 -5.39
N GLY A 35 -14.13 20.72 -6.49
CA GLY A 35 -14.65 20.93 -7.84
C GLY A 35 -14.98 22.40 -8.15
N GLU A 36 -14.97 23.27 -7.14
CA GLU A 36 -15.28 24.70 -7.25
C GLU A 36 -14.01 25.55 -7.19
N THR A 37 -13.25 25.43 -6.10
CA THR A 37 -11.96 26.12 -5.91
C THR A 37 -10.86 25.44 -6.70
N ALA A 38 -10.92 24.11 -6.80
CA ALA A 38 -10.00 23.32 -7.60
C ALA A 38 -10.74 22.23 -8.38
N ALA A 39 -10.47 22.19 -9.68
CA ALA A 39 -11.03 21.18 -10.59
C ALA A 39 -10.72 19.76 -10.11
N ASP A 40 -11.67 18.85 -10.34
CA ASP A 40 -11.55 17.43 -10.01
C ASP A 40 -10.28 16.81 -10.60
N ARG A 41 -9.49 16.18 -9.73
CA ARG A 41 -8.21 15.54 -10.09
C ARG A 41 -8.29 14.02 -10.16
N ILE A 42 -9.43 13.45 -9.80
CA ILE A 42 -9.66 12.00 -9.86
C ILE A 42 -10.60 11.65 -11.00
N ASP A 43 -10.25 10.57 -11.68
CA ASP A 43 -11.05 9.89 -12.69
C ASP A 43 -10.89 8.37 -12.55
N VAL A 44 -11.65 7.60 -13.33
CA VAL A 44 -11.62 6.14 -13.27
C VAL A 44 -10.22 5.56 -13.56
N GLU A 45 -9.48 6.14 -14.51
CA GLU A 45 -8.14 5.66 -14.87
C GLU A 45 -7.13 5.84 -13.73
N SER A 46 -7.20 6.99 -13.05
CA SER A 46 -6.37 7.28 -11.87
C SER A 46 -6.67 6.34 -10.70
N LEU A 47 -7.90 5.82 -10.60
CA LEU A 47 -8.31 4.90 -9.54
C LEU A 47 -7.98 3.44 -9.86
N ARG A 48 -7.98 3.04 -11.15
CA ARG A 48 -7.71 1.66 -11.59
C ARG A 48 -6.35 1.10 -11.18
N ARG A 49 -5.37 1.98 -10.90
CA ARG A 49 -4.07 1.57 -10.36
C ARG A 49 -4.14 1.03 -8.92
N TYR A 50 -5.25 1.25 -8.23
CA TYR A 50 -5.47 0.81 -6.86
C TYR A 50 -6.40 -0.40 -6.81
N ARG A 51 -5.99 -1.41 -6.04
CA ARG A 51 -6.86 -2.55 -5.74
C ARG A 51 -8.03 -2.16 -4.82
N SER A 52 -7.77 -1.24 -3.89
CA SER A 52 -8.77 -0.71 -2.98
C SER A 52 -8.52 0.77 -2.68
N VAL A 53 -9.59 1.52 -2.51
CA VAL A 53 -9.56 2.93 -2.05
C VAL A 53 -10.24 3.01 -0.69
N VAL A 54 -9.60 3.65 0.28
CA VAL A 54 -10.22 3.93 1.59
C VAL A 54 -10.72 5.37 1.59
N LEU A 55 -11.95 5.58 2.06
CA LEU A 55 -12.58 6.89 2.23
C LEU A 55 -12.81 7.17 3.73
N PRO A 56 -11.84 7.78 4.44
CA PRO A 56 -11.95 8.03 5.85
C PRO A 56 -12.87 9.23 6.13
N HIS A 57 -14.13 8.96 6.43
CA HIS A 57 -15.16 9.96 6.74
C HIS A 57 -15.27 11.04 5.65
N CYS A 58 -15.29 10.59 4.39
CA CYS A 58 -15.28 11.46 3.22
C CYS A 58 -16.68 12.06 2.98
N TRP A 59 -17.06 13.03 3.80
CA TRP A 59 -18.35 13.72 3.77
C TRP A 59 -18.64 14.44 2.43
N TRP A 60 -17.63 15.02 1.78
CA TRP A 60 -17.79 15.77 0.53
C TRP A 60 -17.28 14.98 -0.67
N LEU A 61 -18.11 14.86 -1.71
CA LEU A 61 -17.73 14.46 -3.07
C LEU A 61 -18.51 15.30 -4.08
N SER A 62 -17.88 15.63 -5.21
CA SER A 62 -18.59 16.13 -6.39
C SER A 62 -19.33 14.98 -7.09
N ALA A 63 -20.36 15.31 -7.89
CA ALA A 63 -21.08 14.31 -8.69
C ALA A 63 -20.13 13.54 -9.63
N LYS A 64 -19.19 14.24 -10.28
CA LYS A 64 -18.20 13.64 -11.18
C LYS A 64 -17.26 12.69 -10.45
N GLN A 65 -16.85 13.04 -9.23
CA GLN A 65 -16.02 12.15 -8.39
C GLN A 65 -16.78 10.89 -7.99
N ALA A 66 -18.06 11.02 -7.63
CA ALA A 66 -18.92 9.89 -7.32
C ALA A 66 -19.12 8.97 -8.54
N ASP A 67 -19.32 9.55 -9.72
CA ASP A 67 -19.41 8.80 -11.00
C ASP A 67 -18.11 8.02 -11.27
N ALA A 68 -16.94 8.65 -11.08
CA ALA A 68 -15.66 7.98 -11.26
C ALA A 68 -15.45 6.81 -10.27
N MET A 69 -15.90 6.97 -9.02
CA MET A 69 -15.87 5.92 -8.01
C MET A 69 -16.80 4.75 -8.37
N VAL A 70 -18.01 5.02 -8.88
CA VAL A 70 -18.91 3.97 -9.35
C VAL A 70 -18.30 3.22 -10.54
N GLN A 71 -17.73 3.92 -11.52
CA GLN A 71 -17.06 3.26 -12.66
C GLN A 71 -15.84 2.44 -12.23
N TYR A 72 -15.10 2.89 -11.22
CA TYR A 72 -14.01 2.13 -10.62
C TYR A 72 -14.51 0.84 -9.97
N LEU A 73 -15.61 0.92 -9.23
CA LEU A 73 -16.27 -0.21 -8.60
C LEU A 73 -16.85 -1.20 -9.63
N ASP A 74 -17.46 -0.71 -10.70
CA ASP A 74 -17.94 -1.52 -11.84
C ASP A 74 -16.78 -2.27 -12.52
N GLY A 75 -15.58 -1.68 -12.52
CA GLY A 75 -14.34 -2.29 -12.99
C GLY A 75 -13.73 -3.34 -12.05
N GLY A 76 -14.40 -3.70 -10.96
CA GLY A 76 -13.93 -4.66 -9.96
C GLY A 76 -13.07 -4.07 -8.84
N GLY A 77 -12.94 -2.74 -8.79
CA GLY A 77 -12.32 -2.03 -7.69
C GLY A 77 -13.09 -2.19 -6.38
N ARG A 78 -12.45 -1.84 -5.25
CA ARG A 78 -13.08 -1.88 -3.92
C ARG A 78 -12.96 -0.54 -3.23
N ILE A 79 -14.04 -0.12 -2.57
CA ILE A 79 -14.02 1.10 -1.75
C ILE A 79 -14.35 0.72 -0.30
N VAL A 80 -13.49 1.07 0.65
CA VAL A 80 -13.75 0.92 2.07
C VAL A 80 -14.11 2.28 2.66
N ILE A 81 -15.31 2.40 3.21
CA ILE A 81 -15.78 3.62 3.86
C ILE A 81 -15.70 3.46 5.37
N THR A 82 -15.11 4.46 6.04
CA THR A 82 -15.15 4.56 7.50
C THR A 82 -15.95 5.80 7.89
N GLY A 83 -17.10 5.64 8.55
CA GLY A 83 -17.96 6.77 8.94
C GLY A 83 -18.90 7.27 7.83
N GLU A 84 -19.29 8.54 7.89
CA GLU A 84 -20.15 9.16 6.87
C GLU A 84 -19.41 9.35 5.54
N CYS A 85 -20.16 9.30 4.46
CA CYS A 85 -19.61 9.45 3.12
C CYS A 85 -20.62 10.14 2.21
N ALA A 86 -20.10 11.05 1.38
CA ALA A 86 -20.78 11.69 0.27
C ALA A 86 -22.13 12.31 0.66
N THR A 87 -22.20 12.96 1.82
CA THR A 87 -23.42 13.57 2.36
C THR A 87 -23.88 14.79 1.57
N THR A 88 -23.03 15.28 0.67
CA THR A 88 -23.27 16.44 -0.20
C THR A 88 -23.94 16.07 -1.52
N LEU A 89 -23.94 14.79 -1.87
CA LEU A 89 -24.60 14.28 -3.07
C LEU A 89 -26.12 14.19 -2.85
N ASP A 90 -26.87 14.24 -3.96
CA ASP A 90 -28.28 13.89 -3.92
C ASP A 90 -28.50 12.40 -3.53
N ALA A 91 -29.73 12.08 -3.16
CA ALA A 91 -30.07 10.75 -2.64
C ALA A 91 -29.88 9.63 -3.67
N GLU A 92 -30.07 9.92 -4.96
CA GLU A 92 -29.97 8.93 -6.03
C GLU A 92 -28.49 8.58 -6.28
N GLN A 93 -27.65 9.59 -6.48
CA GLN A 93 -26.21 9.43 -6.68
C GLN A 93 -25.55 8.79 -5.47
N ARG A 94 -25.86 9.29 -4.27
CA ARG A 94 -25.36 8.72 -3.03
C ARG A 94 -25.82 7.26 -2.85
N GLY A 95 -27.09 6.99 -3.15
CA GLY A 95 -27.66 5.64 -3.10
C GLY A 95 -26.87 4.68 -3.98
N ARG A 96 -26.69 5.03 -5.26
CA ARG A 96 -25.97 4.22 -6.24
C ARG A 96 -24.53 3.90 -5.81
N LEU A 97 -23.80 4.88 -5.28
CA LEU A 97 -22.45 4.65 -4.76
C LEU A 97 -22.47 3.71 -3.54
N LEU A 98 -23.28 4.04 -2.53
CA LEU A 98 -23.24 3.33 -1.24
C LEU A 98 -23.85 1.92 -1.29
N SER A 99 -24.73 1.63 -2.26
CA SER A 99 -25.33 0.30 -2.43
C SER A 99 -24.51 -0.63 -3.33
N HIS A 100 -23.41 -0.15 -3.92
CA HIS A 100 -22.61 -0.96 -4.83
C HIS A 100 -21.92 -2.12 -4.08
N VAL A 101 -21.90 -3.32 -4.67
CA VAL A 101 -21.39 -4.55 -4.03
C VAL A 101 -19.91 -4.49 -3.63
N GLY A 102 -19.10 -3.72 -4.37
CA GLY A 102 -17.70 -3.46 -4.08
C GLY A 102 -17.45 -2.42 -2.97
N VAL A 103 -18.51 -1.83 -2.38
CA VAL A 103 -18.39 -0.93 -1.23
C VAL A 103 -18.46 -1.73 0.07
N LEU A 104 -17.44 -1.55 0.89
CA LEU A 104 -17.30 -2.17 2.19
C LEU A 104 -17.34 -1.11 3.29
N ARG A 105 -17.79 -1.50 4.48
CA ARG A 105 -17.80 -0.65 5.67
C ARG A 105 -16.83 -1.22 6.68
N SER A 106 -16.00 -0.34 7.24
CA SER A 106 -15.08 -0.69 8.31
C SER A 106 -15.01 0.42 9.36
N ARG A 107 -14.47 0.10 10.54
CA ARG A 107 -14.07 1.10 11.53
C ARG A 107 -12.71 1.68 11.13
N THR A 108 -12.44 2.91 11.57
CA THR A 108 -11.15 3.59 11.28
C THR A 108 -9.95 2.87 11.88
N ASP A 109 -10.14 2.11 12.95
CA ASP A 109 -9.12 1.35 13.69
C ASP A 109 -9.09 -0.15 13.34
N ASP A 110 -9.96 -0.61 12.45
CA ASP A 110 -10.05 -2.01 12.04
C ASP A 110 -9.22 -2.25 10.78
N LEU A 111 -7.94 -2.52 10.98
CA LEU A 111 -6.95 -2.72 9.92
C LEU A 111 -7.31 -3.84 8.94
N ASP A 112 -7.88 -4.94 9.40
CA ASP A 112 -8.26 -6.05 8.52
C ASP A 112 -9.49 -5.65 7.68
N GLY A 113 -10.44 -4.92 8.25
CA GLY A 113 -11.55 -4.33 7.51
C GLY A 113 -11.13 -3.23 6.52
N LEU A 114 -10.03 -2.52 6.79
CA LEU A 114 -9.43 -1.55 5.86
C LEU A 114 -8.75 -2.23 4.65
N LEU A 115 -8.37 -3.50 4.77
CA LEU A 115 -7.58 -4.23 3.78
C LEU A 115 -8.30 -5.52 3.37
N PRO A 116 -9.39 -5.41 2.60
CA PRO A 116 -10.24 -6.55 2.24
C PRO A 116 -9.52 -7.60 1.39
N ASP A 117 -8.34 -7.25 0.90
CA ASP A 117 -7.48 -8.05 0.06
C ASP A 117 -6.20 -8.53 0.76
N ARG A 118 -6.18 -8.40 2.09
CA ARG A 118 -5.03 -8.66 2.97
C ARG A 118 -3.88 -7.70 2.69
N ARG A 119 -2.87 -7.76 3.55
CA ARG A 119 -1.68 -6.90 3.43
C ARG A 119 -0.84 -7.32 2.22
N GLN A 120 -0.30 -6.32 1.53
CA GLN A 120 0.71 -6.55 0.50
C GLN A 120 2.04 -7.01 1.13
N VAL A 121 2.37 -6.47 2.30
CA VAL A 121 3.58 -6.80 3.05
C VAL A 121 3.18 -7.34 4.42
N THR A 122 3.83 -8.41 4.85
CA THR A 122 3.88 -8.83 6.24
C THR A 122 5.32 -8.98 6.68
N VAL A 123 5.64 -8.48 7.87
CA VAL A 123 6.98 -8.54 8.43
C VAL A 123 6.87 -8.78 9.94
N THR A 124 7.75 -9.64 10.45
CA THR A 124 7.74 -10.08 11.86
C THR A 124 8.40 -9.08 12.83
N ALA A 125 9.02 -8.03 12.28
CA ALA A 125 9.64 -6.93 13.01
C ALA A 125 8.94 -5.59 12.73
N SER A 126 9.04 -4.64 13.65
CA SER A 126 8.47 -3.30 13.50
C SER A 126 9.33 -2.42 12.58
N LEU A 127 9.21 -2.66 11.27
CA LEU A 127 9.94 -1.96 10.21
C LEU A 127 8.99 -1.08 9.38
N ALA A 128 9.47 0.06 8.91
CA ALA A 128 8.82 0.75 7.80
C ALA A 128 9.23 0.08 6.49
N VAL A 129 8.25 -0.21 5.63
CA VAL A 129 8.47 -0.93 4.37
C VAL A 129 7.90 -0.14 3.20
N ASN A 130 8.70 0.04 2.15
CA ASN A 130 8.28 0.61 0.87
C ASN A 130 8.71 -0.31 -0.28
N ILE A 131 7.91 -0.40 -1.33
CA ILE A 131 8.20 -1.23 -2.50
C ILE A 131 8.30 -0.33 -3.73
N HIS A 132 9.34 -0.53 -4.52
CA HIS A 132 9.53 0.11 -5.82
C HIS A 132 9.75 -0.94 -6.90
N GLU A 133 9.03 -0.84 -8.02
CA GLU A 133 9.38 -1.56 -9.24
C GLU A 133 10.55 -0.83 -9.91
N LEU A 134 11.60 -1.58 -10.24
CA LEU A 134 12.80 -1.09 -10.91
C LEU A 134 12.60 -1.15 -12.42
N ALA A 135 13.41 -0.39 -13.17
CA ALA A 135 13.37 -0.40 -14.64
C ALA A 135 13.66 -1.79 -15.25
N SER A 136 14.34 -2.68 -14.52
CA SER A 136 14.56 -4.07 -14.90
C SER A 136 13.33 -4.97 -14.71
N GLY A 137 12.25 -4.46 -14.11
CA GLY A 137 11.09 -5.22 -13.69
C GLY A 137 11.24 -5.93 -12.35
N ALA A 138 12.43 -5.89 -11.71
CA ALA A 138 12.64 -6.36 -10.34
C ALA A 138 11.95 -5.45 -9.31
N TYR A 139 11.78 -5.93 -8.08
CA TYR A 139 11.17 -5.16 -7.00
C TYR A 139 12.19 -4.87 -5.89
N ALA A 140 12.41 -3.61 -5.58
CA ALA A 140 13.18 -3.18 -4.42
C ALA A 140 12.26 -2.93 -3.22
N VAL A 141 12.45 -3.71 -2.16
CA VAL A 141 11.72 -3.60 -0.91
C VAL A 141 12.64 -2.94 0.12
N HIS A 142 12.39 -1.66 0.37
CA HIS A 142 13.15 -0.85 1.30
C HIS A 142 12.66 -1.10 2.72
N LEU A 143 13.59 -1.42 3.63
CA LEU A 143 13.33 -1.71 5.02
C LEU A 143 14.06 -0.68 5.89
N VAL A 144 13.31 0.10 6.67
CA VAL A 144 13.87 1.09 7.61
C VAL A 144 13.50 0.71 9.03
N ASN A 145 14.51 0.60 9.88
CA ASN A 145 14.35 0.34 11.29
C ASN A 145 14.44 1.66 12.08
N TYR A 146 13.30 2.06 12.65
CA TYR A 146 13.19 3.27 13.46
C TYR A 146 13.30 3.00 14.97
N ASP A 147 13.71 1.80 15.39
CA ASP A 147 13.90 1.46 16.80
C ASP A 147 15.21 2.06 17.36
N TYR A 148 15.27 3.39 17.34
CA TYR A 148 16.38 4.16 17.86
C TYR A 148 16.28 4.26 19.38
N ASP A 149 17.35 3.82 20.04
CA ASP A 149 17.56 3.93 21.47
C ASP A 149 18.46 5.15 21.76
N ALA A 150 17.85 6.20 22.30
CA ALA A 150 18.56 7.43 22.66
C ALA A 150 19.61 7.25 23.77
N GLY A 151 19.46 6.24 24.64
CA GLY A 151 20.43 5.97 25.70
C GLY A 151 21.71 5.31 25.17
N ARG A 152 21.58 4.49 24.11
CA ARG A 152 22.71 3.85 23.43
C ARG A 152 23.22 4.64 22.21
N ASP A 153 22.51 5.68 21.80
CA ASP A 153 22.69 6.40 20.54
C ASP A 153 22.83 5.44 19.35
N ALA A 154 21.94 4.45 19.29
CA ALA A 154 22.01 3.36 18.33
C ALA A 154 20.62 2.83 17.98
N VAL A 155 20.48 2.26 16.78
CA VAL A 155 19.29 1.51 16.39
C VAL A 155 19.45 0.05 16.84
N SER A 156 18.44 -0.50 17.51
CA SER A 156 18.43 -1.92 17.88
C SER A 156 18.41 -2.80 16.63
N THR A 157 19.22 -3.84 16.59
CA THR A 157 19.19 -4.82 15.50
C THR A 157 18.01 -5.76 15.69
N TYR A 158 17.19 -5.94 14.66
CA TYR A 158 16.27 -7.08 14.59
C TYR A 158 16.99 -8.28 14.01
N THR A 159 16.74 -9.46 14.56
CA THR A 159 17.27 -10.73 14.06
C THR A 159 16.13 -11.66 13.70
N ASP A 160 16.39 -12.58 12.78
CA ASP A 160 15.38 -13.54 12.34
C ASP A 160 14.08 -12.88 11.87
N VAL A 161 14.21 -11.98 10.89
CA VAL A 161 13.07 -11.26 10.32
C VAL A 161 12.56 -12.03 9.11
N GLU A 162 11.35 -12.57 9.22
CA GLU A 162 10.58 -13.03 8.08
C GLU A 162 9.86 -11.85 7.41
N LEU A 163 10.07 -11.70 6.10
CA LEU A 163 9.42 -10.74 5.22
C LEU A 163 8.66 -11.49 4.14
N SER A 164 7.35 -11.27 4.04
CA SER A 164 6.54 -11.74 2.93
C SER A 164 5.96 -10.58 2.15
N VAL A 165 6.07 -10.64 0.82
CA VAL A 165 5.60 -9.60 -0.10
C VAL A 165 4.74 -10.23 -1.19
N ARG A 166 3.54 -9.69 -1.35
CA ARG A 166 2.62 -10.04 -2.43
C ARG A 166 2.94 -9.20 -3.67
N LEU A 167 3.37 -9.85 -4.74
CA LEU A 167 3.80 -9.20 -5.98
C LEU A 167 3.24 -9.94 -7.20
N PRO A 168 2.94 -9.22 -8.30
CA PRO A 168 2.54 -9.86 -9.54
C PRO A 168 3.74 -10.50 -10.25
N GLY A 169 3.55 -11.72 -10.76
CA GLY A 169 4.59 -12.50 -11.43
C GLY A 169 5.37 -13.41 -10.49
N GLY A 170 6.36 -14.12 -11.03
CA GLY A 170 7.27 -14.96 -10.25
C GLY A 170 8.58 -14.26 -9.95
N CYS A 171 8.99 -14.25 -8.68
CA CYS A 171 10.36 -13.96 -8.28
C CYS A 171 10.98 -15.23 -7.71
N SER A 172 12.04 -15.74 -8.34
CA SER A 172 12.72 -16.98 -7.95
C SER A 172 13.89 -16.75 -7.00
N ASP A 173 14.45 -15.54 -7.02
CA ASP A 173 15.66 -15.19 -6.31
C ASP A 173 15.58 -13.78 -5.75
N ALA A 174 16.36 -13.53 -4.70
CA ALA A 174 16.44 -12.23 -4.07
C ALA A 174 17.84 -11.95 -3.54
N SER A 175 18.15 -10.67 -3.37
CA SER A 175 19.38 -10.21 -2.73
C SER A 175 19.06 -9.24 -1.59
N LEU A 176 19.76 -9.38 -0.47
CA LEU A 176 19.80 -8.39 0.60
C LEU A 176 20.96 -7.44 0.36
N ILE A 177 20.65 -6.17 0.24
CA ILE A 177 21.62 -5.08 0.15
C ILE A 177 21.60 -4.34 1.49
N THR A 178 22.75 -4.27 2.15
CA THR A 178 22.93 -3.48 3.37
C THR A 178 24.09 -2.52 3.16
N PRO A 179 23.93 -1.21 3.41
CA PRO A 179 24.98 -0.24 3.18
C PRO A 179 26.31 -0.62 3.84
N GLY A 180 27.39 -0.61 3.06
CA GLY A 180 28.73 -0.94 3.54
C GLY A 180 29.04 -2.43 3.66
N LEU A 181 28.09 -3.32 3.34
CA LEU A 181 28.30 -4.77 3.29
C LEU A 181 28.15 -5.28 1.84
N PRO A 182 28.79 -6.41 1.50
CA PRO A 182 28.51 -7.09 0.24
C PRO A 182 27.05 -7.56 0.16
N ASP A 183 26.50 -7.60 -1.05
CA ASP A 183 25.17 -8.15 -1.31
C ASP A 183 25.11 -9.62 -0.89
N GLN A 184 24.06 -9.99 -0.17
CA GLN A 184 23.84 -11.35 0.31
C GLN A 184 22.68 -12.00 -0.48
N PRO A 185 22.86 -13.14 -1.14
CA PRO A 185 21.77 -13.85 -1.78
C PRO A 185 20.79 -14.39 -0.74
N LEU A 186 19.50 -14.35 -1.05
CA LEU A 186 18.41 -14.84 -0.22
C LEU A 186 17.65 -15.95 -0.95
N VAL A 187 17.23 -16.95 -0.18
CA VAL A 187 16.31 -17.98 -0.68
C VAL A 187 14.89 -17.45 -0.61
N VAL A 188 14.21 -17.43 -1.75
CA VAL A 188 12.79 -17.04 -1.84
C VAL A 188 11.92 -18.29 -1.75
N LYS A 189 10.98 -18.29 -0.79
CA LYS A 189 9.87 -19.26 -0.75
C LYS A 189 8.66 -18.61 -1.39
N ARG A 190 8.04 -19.29 -2.35
CA ARG A 190 6.86 -18.80 -3.06
C ARG A 190 5.62 -19.63 -2.73
N ASP A 191 4.52 -18.94 -2.44
CA ASP A 191 3.18 -19.51 -2.32
C ASP A 191 2.20 -18.62 -3.09
N GLY A 192 1.82 -19.05 -4.30
CA GLY A 192 1.03 -18.24 -5.23
C GLY A 192 1.75 -16.95 -5.65
N ASP A 193 1.17 -15.81 -5.24
CA ASP A 193 1.67 -14.45 -5.45
C ASP A 193 2.47 -13.90 -4.26
N VAL A 194 2.66 -14.70 -3.21
CA VAL A 194 3.40 -14.32 -1.99
C VAL A 194 4.83 -14.86 -2.07
N HIS A 195 5.79 -13.96 -1.91
CA HIS A 195 7.22 -14.23 -1.90
C HIS A 195 7.76 -13.97 -0.50
N THR A 196 8.35 -14.99 0.13
CA THR A 196 8.84 -14.92 1.51
C THR A 196 10.35 -15.13 1.55
N VAL A 197 11.04 -14.25 2.27
CA VAL A 197 12.47 -14.34 2.57
C VAL A 197 12.70 -14.23 4.07
N ARG A 198 13.81 -14.81 4.54
CA ARG A 198 14.27 -14.70 5.93
C ARG A 198 15.56 -13.88 5.96
N LEU A 199 15.59 -12.89 6.83
CA LEU A 199 16.69 -11.95 6.97
C LEU A 199 17.34 -12.20 8.33
N ASP A 200 18.62 -12.57 8.33
CA ASP A 200 19.32 -12.90 9.57
C ASP A 200 19.38 -11.73 10.53
N GLN A 201 19.59 -10.53 9.97
CA GLN A 201 19.67 -9.29 10.73
C GLN A 201 19.19 -8.09 9.90
N ILE A 202 18.55 -7.13 10.56
CA ILE A 202 18.21 -5.81 10.04
C ILE A 202 18.66 -4.76 11.04
N ASN A 203 19.63 -3.95 10.60
CA ASN A 203 20.14 -2.79 11.33
C ASN A 203 19.27 -1.57 10.99
N LEU A 204 19.87 -0.40 10.77
CA LEU A 204 19.14 0.83 10.43
C LEU A 204 18.37 0.73 9.10
N TYR A 205 19.00 0.18 8.06
CA TYR A 205 18.45 0.20 6.71
C TYR A 205 19.00 -0.93 5.85
N SER A 206 18.10 -1.59 5.12
CA SER A 206 18.44 -2.62 4.13
C SER A 206 17.43 -2.60 2.98
N ILE A 207 17.80 -3.18 1.84
CA ILE A 207 16.92 -3.35 0.69
C ILE A 207 16.90 -4.83 0.32
N VAL A 208 15.72 -5.42 0.21
CA VAL A 208 15.55 -6.73 -0.41
C VAL A 208 15.17 -6.50 -1.87
N VAL A 209 16.01 -6.94 -2.79
CA VAL A 209 15.70 -6.91 -4.23
C VAL A 209 15.17 -8.28 -4.61
N LEU A 210 13.90 -8.35 -5.00
CA LEU A 210 13.25 -9.54 -5.55
C LEU A 210 13.38 -9.50 -7.08
N HIS A 211 14.14 -10.44 -7.63
CA HIS A 211 14.41 -10.49 -9.06
C HIS A 211 13.30 -11.27 -9.75
N ARG A 212 12.75 -10.70 -10.82
CA ARG A 212 11.75 -11.39 -11.63
C ARG A 212 12.39 -12.56 -12.36
N GLU A 213 11.64 -13.66 -12.40
CA GLU A 213 11.91 -14.74 -13.34
C GLU A 213 11.97 -14.14 -14.76
N PRO A 214 12.94 -14.52 -15.60
CA PRO A 214 12.91 -14.17 -17.00
C PRO A 214 11.58 -14.66 -17.58
N THR A 215 10.74 -13.74 -18.05
CA THR A 215 9.63 -14.13 -18.92
C THR A 215 10.24 -14.83 -20.11
N GLU A 216 9.91 -16.11 -20.33
CA GLU A 216 10.24 -16.77 -21.59
C GLU A 216 9.81 -15.84 -22.71
N PHE A 217 10.79 -15.34 -23.47
CA PHE A 217 10.52 -14.60 -24.69
C PHE A 217 9.62 -15.50 -25.53
N ASP A 218 8.39 -15.05 -25.82
CA ASP A 218 7.52 -15.71 -26.79
C ASP A 218 8.24 -15.65 -28.14
N GLY A 219 8.95 -16.74 -28.42
CA GLY A 219 9.72 -16.93 -29.63
C GLY A 219 8.79 -17.08 -30.81
N GLN A 220 8.23 -15.96 -31.30
CA GLN A 220 7.58 -15.91 -32.60
C GLN A 220 8.15 -14.79 -33.48
N LYS A 221 9.08 -15.24 -34.34
CA LYS A 221 9.18 -15.00 -35.79
C LYS A 221 9.52 -13.59 -36.34
N GLY A 222 10.63 -13.57 -37.09
CA GLY A 222 10.85 -12.78 -38.30
C GLY A 222 11.76 -11.56 -38.09
N VAL A 223 12.75 -11.24 -38.91
CA VAL A 223 13.10 -11.63 -40.28
C VAL A 223 14.63 -11.46 -40.40
N ARG A 224 15.34 -12.45 -40.97
CA ARG A 224 16.68 -12.19 -41.52
C ARG A 224 16.48 -11.46 -42.84
N VAL A 225 17.03 -10.25 -42.94
CA VAL A 225 17.31 -9.58 -44.22
C VAL A 225 18.64 -10.12 -44.74
#